data_AF-D6QWL4-F1
#
_entry.id   AF-D6QWL4-F1
#
_cell.length_a   1.000
_cell.length_b   1.000
_cell.length_c   1.000
_cell.angle_alpha   90.00
_cell.angle_beta   90.00
_cell.angle_gamma   90.00
#
_symmetry.space_group_name_H-M   'P 1'
#
loop_
_entity.id
_entity.type
_entity.pdbx_description
1 polymer ?
#
loop_
_entity_poly.entity_id
_entity_poly.type
_entity_poly.pdbx_seq_one_letter_code
_entity_poly.pdbx_strand_id
1 'polypeptide(L)'
;RASSVGGGSTQRSCQVEDCLADMNAAKAYHRRHKVCEFHAKATVVLPSELRQRFCQQCSRFHELSEFDEAKRSCRRRLAGHNERRRKSSYDSQ
;
A
#
# COMPACT_ATOMS: atom_id res chain seq x y z
N ARG A 1 -1.97 4.96 -39.81
CA ARG A 1 -1.40 4.23 -38.65
C ARG A 1 -1.69 5.06 -37.41
N ALA A 2 -2.50 4.54 -36.50
CA ALA A 2 -2.92 5.25 -35.30
C ALA A 2 -1.75 5.40 -34.31
N SER A 3 -1.63 6.56 -33.70
CA SER A 3 -0.85 6.75 -32.47
C SER A 3 -1.68 7.62 -31.55
N SER A 4 -2.47 6.92 -30.75
CA SER A 4 -3.24 7.44 -29.63
C SER A 4 -2.26 8.08 -28.64
N VAL A 5 -2.21 9.41 -28.63
CA VAL A 5 -1.59 10.18 -27.54
C VAL A 5 -2.54 10.09 -26.34
N GLY A 6 -2.44 8.98 -25.61
CA GLY A 6 -3.03 8.81 -24.30
C GLY A 6 -2.28 9.68 -23.29
N GLY A 7 -2.56 10.98 -23.30
CA GLY A 7 -2.18 11.92 -22.25
C GLY A 7 -2.94 11.59 -20.97
N GLY A 8 -2.58 10.48 -20.33
CA GLY A 8 -3.04 10.16 -19.00
C GLY A 8 -2.55 11.28 -18.09
N SER A 9 -3.49 12.08 -17.60
CA SER A 9 -3.25 13.04 -16.54
C SER A 9 -2.41 12.36 -15.46
N THR A 10 -1.15 12.75 -15.35
CA THR A 10 -0.30 12.34 -14.24
C THR A 10 -0.94 12.99 -13.02
N GLN A 11 -1.90 12.32 -12.37
CA GLN A 11 -2.24 12.67 -11.00
C GLN A 11 -0.96 12.44 -10.20
N ARG A 12 -0.25 13.54 -9.96
CA ARG A 12 0.97 13.64 -9.16
C ARG A 12 0.66 13.79 -7.68
N SER A 13 -0.59 13.59 -7.30
CA SER A 13 -1.06 13.64 -5.93
C SER A 13 -1.21 12.23 -5.35
N CYS A 14 -1.16 12.15 -4.03
CA CYS A 14 -1.50 10.95 -3.29
C CYS A 14 -2.97 10.57 -3.56
N GLN A 15 -3.27 9.28 -3.66
CA GLN A 15 -4.64 8.78 -3.86
C GLN A 15 -5.53 8.87 -2.60
N VAL A 16 -5.03 9.49 -1.53
CA VAL A 16 -5.80 9.68 -0.29
C VAL A 16 -6.52 11.01 -0.43
N GLU A 17 -7.83 11.03 -0.19
CA GLU A 17 -8.64 12.24 -0.22
C GLU A 17 -8.04 13.35 0.65
N ASP A 18 -8.18 14.60 0.21
CA ASP A 18 -7.62 15.81 0.84
C ASP A 18 -6.09 15.83 1.00
N CYS A 19 -5.37 14.86 0.41
CA CYS A 19 -3.92 14.85 0.41
C CYS A 19 -3.35 15.60 -0.79
N LEU A 20 -2.85 16.81 -0.55
CA LEU A 20 -2.18 17.65 -1.55
C LEU A 20 -0.67 17.42 -1.63
N ALA A 21 -0.18 16.29 -1.13
CA ALA A 21 1.25 15.98 -1.13
C ALA A 21 1.79 15.88 -2.55
N ASP A 22 2.81 16.69 -2.88
CA ASP A 22 3.48 16.61 -4.17
C ASP A 22 4.31 15.33 -4.28
N MET A 23 3.95 14.49 -5.25
CA MET A 23 4.66 13.24 -5.53
C MET A 23 5.76 13.39 -6.59
N ASN A 24 6.04 14.58 -7.11
CA ASN A 24 7.04 14.79 -8.15
C ASN A 24 8.45 14.38 -7.69
N ALA A 25 8.84 14.82 -6.49
CA ALA A 25 10.10 14.46 -5.84
C ALA A 25 10.04 13.18 -4.97
N ALA A 26 8.90 12.48 -4.96
CA ALA A 26 8.76 11.26 -4.15
C ALA A 26 9.58 10.09 -4.71
N LYS A 27 10.01 9.18 -3.83
CA LYS A 27 10.71 7.95 -4.23
C LYS A 27 9.89 7.13 -5.23
N ALA A 28 10.55 6.40 -6.11
CA ALA A 28 9.92 5.63 -7.19
C ALA A 28 8.78 4.70 -6.70
N TYR A 29 8.96 4.04 -5.55
CA TYR A 29 7.93 3.20 -4.91
C TYR A 29 6.64 3.99 -4.62
N HIS A 30 6.78 5.14 -3.95
CA HIS A 30 5.67 6.01 -3.59
C HIS A 30 4.94 6.51 -4.85
N ARG A 31 5.68 6.96 -5.88
CA ARG A 31 5.09 7.41 -7.15
C ARG A 31 4.33 6.30 -7.86
N ARG A 32 4.90 5.09 -7.94
CA ARG A 32 4.26 3.93 -8.57
C ARG A 32 2.93 3.58 -7.92
N HIS A 33 2.86 3.70 -6.59
CA HIS A 33 1.68 3.35 -5.80
C HIS A 33 0.80 4.55 -5.46
N LYS A 34 1.10 5.74 -6.01
CA LYS A 34 0.37 7.00 -5.78
C LYS A 34 0.07 7.22 -4.28
N VAL A 35 1.06 7.00 -3.43
CA VAL A 35 0.94 7.13 -1.98
C VAL A 35 2.13 7.88 -1.42
N CYS A 36 1.91 8.99 -0.74
CA CYS A 36 3.00 9.77 -0.16
C CYS A 36 3.69 9.00 0.99
N GLU A 37 4.91 9.40 1.33
CA GLU A 37 5.69 8.71 2.38
C GLU A 37 4.98 8.73 3.74
N PHE A 38 4.23 9.80 4.02
CA PHE A 38 3.41 9.91 5.22
C PHE A 38 2.31 8.85 5.24
N HIS A 39 1.46 8.77 4.22
CA HIS A 39 0.36 7.80 4.17
C HIS A 39 0.81 6.34 4.01
N ALA A 40 1.98 6.11 3.42
CA ALA A 40 2.58 4.77 3.39
C ALA A 40 3.00 4.28 4.80
N LYS A 41 3.22 5.19 5.75
CA LYS A 41 3.63 4.89 7.13
C LYS A 41 2.54 5.15 8.17
N ALA A 42 1.51 5.92 7.82
CA ALA A 42 0.39 6.25 8.69
C ALA A 42 -0.24 4.97 9.27
N THR A 43 -0.59 5.03 10.54
CA THR A 43 -1.30 3.94 11.22
C THR A 43 -2.76 3.89 10.77
N VAL A 44 -3.34 5.05 10.45
CA VAL A 44 -4.72 5.22 9.99
C VAL A 44 -4.77 6.34 8.95
N VAL A 45 -5.55 6.14 7.90
CA VAL A 45 -6.02 7.17 6.96
C VAL A 45 -7.54 7.08 6.84
N LEU A 46 -8.19 8.18 6.48
CA LEU A 46 -9.64 8.26 6.26
C LEU A 46 -9.96 8.66 4.81
N PRO A 47 -9.64 7.85 3.78
CA PRO A 47 -9.87 8.25 2.41
C PRO A 47 -11.34 8.26 1.99
N SER A 48 -12.29 7.79 2.81
CA SER A 48 -13.72 7.70 2.46
C SER A 48 -14.60 7.50 3.72
N GLU A 49 -14.32 8.21 4.82
CA GLU A 49 -14.90 7.96 6.17
C GLU A 49 -14.57 6.59 6.81
N LEU A 50 -14.01 5.67 6.02
CA LEU A 50 -13.52 4.38 6.50
C LEU A 50 -12.07 4.48 6.94
N ARG A 51 -11.79 3.96 8.13
CA ARG A 51 -10.44 3.87 8.67
C ARG A 51 -9.66 2.79 7.93
N GLN A 52 -8.69 3.22 7.13
CA GLN A 52 -7.86 2.35 6.32
C GLN A 52 -6.38 2.48 6.69
N ARG A 53 -5.57 1.53 6.25
CA ARG A 53 -4.11 1.53 6.38
C ARG A 53 -3.47 0.94 5.14
N PHE A 54 -2.31 1.46 4.77
CA PHE A 54 -1.54 0.95 3.65
C PHE A 54 -0.82 -0.36 4.00
N CYS A 55 -1.13 -1.44 3.27
CA CYS A 55 -0.43 -2.71 3.42
C CYS A 55 0.83 -2.72 2.55
N GLN A 56 2.00 -2.80 3.18
CA GLN A 56 3.30 -2.77 2.46
C GLN A 56 3.48 -3.94 1.48
N GLN A 57 2.84 -5.07 1.74
CA GLN A 57 2.98 -6.27 0.92
C GLN A 57 1.95 -6.40 -0.20
N CYS A 58 0.82 -5.73 -0.07
CA CYS A 58 -0.17 -5.64 -1.14
C CYS A 58 0.04 -4.37 -1.97
N SER A 59 0.78 -3.39 -1.44
CA SER A 59 0.87 -2.03 -1.95
C SER A 59 -0.51 -1.39 -2.21
N ARG A 60 -1.48 -1.63 -1.30
CA ARG A 60 -2.87 -1.16 -1.37
C ARG A 60 -3.38 -0.79 0.02
N PHE A 61 -4.38 0.09 0.06
CA PHE A 61 -5.13 0.38 1.27
C PHE A 61 -6.13 -0.73 1.56
N HIS A 62 -6.20 -1.10 2.84
CA HIS A 62 -7.13 -2.07 3.41
C HIS A 62 -7.76 -1.44 4.64
N GLU A 63 -8.95 -1.89 5.04
CA GLU A 63 -9.55 -1.45 6.30
C GLU A 63 -8.67 -1.82 7.50
N LEU A 64 -8.67 -1.01 8.56
CA LEU A 64 -7.92 -1.32 9.78
C LEU A 64 -8.28 -2.68 10.36
N SER A 65 -9.55 -3.10 10.20
CA SER A 65 -10.03 -4.42 10.60
C SER A 65 -9.22 -5.54 9.95
N GLU A 66 -8.62 -5.35 8.76
CA GLU A 66 -7.81 -6.36 8.09
C GLU A 66 -6.37 -6.46 8.62
N PHE A 67 -5.97 -5.68 9.63
CA PHE A 67 -4.64 -5.69 10.21
C PHE A 67 -4.66 -6.15 11.66
N ASP A 68 -3.55 -6.76 12.08
CA ASP A 68 -3.17 -6.80 13.49
C ASP A 68 -2.41 -5.50 13.74
N GLU A 69 -2.83 -4.63 14.68
CA GLU A 69 -2.30 -3.26 14.85
C GLU A 69 -0.76 -3.19 14.89
N ALA A 70 -0.14 -4.20 15.50
CA ALA A 70 1.31 -4.39 15.59
C ALA A 70 2.03 -4.64 14.25
N LYS A 71 1.31 -4.90 13.16
CA LYS A 71 1.85 -5.30 11.85
C LYS A 71 1.40 -4.37 10.73
N ARG A 72 2.32 -4.09 9.80
CA ARG A 72 2.09 -3.22 8.61
C ARG A 72 1.63 -3.99 7.36
N SER A 73 1.31 -5.28 7.52
CA SER A 73 0.78 -6.14 6.47
C SER A 73 -0.59 -6.66 6.91
N CYS A 74 -1.53 -6.79 5.98
CA CYS A 74 -2.84 -7.35 6.29
C CYS A 74 -2.73 -8.83 6.72
N ARG A 75 -3.69 -9.28 7.53
CA ARG A 75 -3.75 -10.63 8.13
C ARG A 75 -3.63 -11.72 7.07
N ARG A 76 -4.31 -11.55 5.92
CA ARG A 76 -4.26 -12.47 4.78
C ARG A 76 -2.83 -12.73 4.29
N ARG A 77 -2.02 -11.68 4.15
CA ARG A 77 -0.65 -11.82 3.63
C ARG A 77 0.28 -12.37 4.70
N LEU A 78 0.07 -11.97 5.96
CA LEU A 78 0.85 -12.46 7.10
C LEU A 78 0.65 -13.96 7.34
N ALA A 79 -0.57 -14.47 7.20
CA ALA A 79 -0.87 -15.90 7.31
C ALA A 79 -0.02 -16.75 6.35
N GLY A 80 0.04 -16.36 5.07
CA GLY A 80 0.87 -17.07 4.09
C GLY A 80 2.37 -17.01 4.37
N HIS A 81 2.87 -15.93 4.97
CA HIS A 81 4.27 -15.88 5.42
C HIS A 81 4.55 -16.78 6.61
N ASN A 82 3.65 -16.80 7.60
CA ASN A 82 3.78 -17.66 8.77
C ASN A 82 3.73 -19.15 8.39
N GLU A 83 2.87 -19.54 7.46
CA GLU A 83 2.78 -20.90 6.96
C GLU A 83 4.07 -21.35 6.27
N ARG A 84 4.62 -20.54 5.35
CA ARG A 84 5.91 -20.84 4.70
C ARG A 84 7.05 -20.95 5.71
N ARG A 85 7.11 -20.07 6.71
CA ARG A 85 8.11 -20.16 7.77
C ARG A 85 7.98 -21.44 8.59
N ARG A 86 6.75 -21.85 8.92
CA ARG A 86 6.49 -23.10 9.65
C ARG A 86 6.96 -24.31 8.82
N LYS A 87 6.64 -24.36 7.53
CA LYS A 87 7.04 -25.46 6.63
C LYS A 87 8.57 -25.60 6.50
N SER A 88 9.28 -24.48 6.34
CA SER A 88 10.75 -24.47 6.24
C SER A 88 11.45 -24.97 7.51
N SER A 89 10.83 -24.83 8.69
CA SER A 89 11.40 -25.33 9.95
C SER A 89 11.29 -26.84 10.12
N TYR A 90 10.36 -27.50 9.40
CA TYR A 90 10.19 -28.96 9.45
C TYR A 90 11.02 -29.68 8.37
N ASP A 91 11.43 -28.98 7.31
CA ASP A 91 12.26 -29.52 6.22
C ASP A 91 13.76 -29.53 6.56
N SER A 92 14.15 -28.93 7.69
CA SER A 92 15.54 -28.91 8.17
C SER A 92 15.84 -29.95 9.27
N GLN A 93 15.04 -31.02 9.35
CA GLN A 93 15.27 -32.18 10.22
C GLN A 93 15.33 -33.46 9.41
#